data_AF-U5WPX7-F1
#
_entry.id   AF-U5WPX7-F1
#
_cell.length_a   1.000
_cell.length_b   1.000
_cell.length_c   1.000
_cell.angle_alpha   90.00
_cell.angle_beta   90.00
_cell.angle_gamma   90.00
#
_symmetry.space_group_name_H-M   'P 1'
#
loop_
_entity.id
_entity.type
_entity.pdbx_description
1 polymer ?
#
loop_
_entity_poly.entity_id
_entity_poly.type
_entity_poly.pdbx_seq_one_letter_code
_entity_poly.pdbx_strand_id
1 'polypeptide(L)'
;MSFLTAQPDVLAAAAANLGSVGAALSAGNSAAAAPTTGVLPPAADEVSALVAVQFAAHAATYQAVSARAAGIHDQLVATLAASAGSYAATEAANAAAAQ
;
A
#
# COMPACT_ATOMS: atom_id res chain seq x y z
N MET A 1 16.25 11.18 -32.47
CA MET A 1 16.43 9.98 -31.63
C MET A 1 16.14 10.36 -30.19
N SER A 2 15.23 9.64 -29.51
CA SER A 2 14.96 9.85 -28.08
C SER A 2 15.93 8.99 -27.28
N PHE A 3 16.65 9.59 -26.32
CA PHE A 3 17.49 8.84 -25.39
C PHE A 3 16.66 8.53 -24.15
N LEU A 4 16.56 7.25 -23.80
CA LEU A 4 15.97 6.82 -22.53
C LEU A 4 17.07 6.89 -21.46
N THR A 5 16.87 7.70 -20.43
CA THR A 5 17.71 7.68 -19.21
C THR A 5 16.92 7.00 -18.11
N ALA A 6 17.32 5.80 -17.70
CA ALA A 6 16.75 5.17 -16.52
C ALA A 6 17.49 5.72 -15.30
N GLN A 7 16.77 6.11 -14.24
CA GLN A 7 17.40 6.48 -12.97
C GLN A 7 17.14 5.35 -11.95
N PRO A 8 17.88 4.23 -12.03
CA PRO A 8 17.60 3.03 -11.23
C PRO A 8 17.66 3.30 -9.72
N ASP A 9 18.60 4.14 -9.26
CA ASP A 9 18.71 4.50 -7.84
C ASP A 9 17.47 5.25 -7.33
N VAL A 10 16.89 6.13 -8.15
CA VAL A 10 15.67 6.88 -7.80
C VAL A 10 14.48 5.94 -7.73
N LEU A 11 14.38 4.98 -8.66
CA LEU A 11 13.35 3.95 -8.66
C LEU A 11 13.44 3.05 -7.42
N ALA A 12 14.66 2.65 -7.03
CA ALA A 12 14.89 1.87 -5.82
C ALA A 12 14.52 2.65 -4.54
N ALA A 13 14.91 3.93 -4.46
CA ALA A 13 14.54 4.80 -3.35
C ALA A 13 13.02 5.00 -3.25
N ALA A 14 12.35 5.17 -4.40
CA ALA A 14 10.89 5.28 -4.46
C ALA A 14 10.21 3.99 -3.96
N ALA A 15 10.70 2.81 -4.36
CA ALA A 15 10.19 1.54 -3.87
C ALA A 15 10.34 1.40 -2.34
N ALA A 16 11.50 1.77 -1.78
CA ALA A 16 11.74 1.74 -0.34
C ALA A 16 10.81 2.70 0.43
N ASN A 17 10.60 3.92 -0.09
CA ASN A 17 9.69 4.88 0.52
C ASN A 17 8.23 4.39 0.47
N LEU A 18 7.78 3.89 -0.68
CA LEU A 18 6.44 3.31 -0.81
C LEU A 18 6.25 2.09 0.09
N GLY A 19 7.27 1.24 0.28
CA GLY A 19 7.23 0.15 1.26
C GLY A 19 7.00 0.66 2.69
N SER A 20 7.68 1.74 3.08
CA SER A 20 7.50 2.36 4.40
C SER A 20 6.11 2.96 4.58
N VAL A 21 5.56 3.61 3.55
CA VAL A 21 4.17 4.12 3.54
C VAL A 21 3.17 2.98 3.66
N GLY A 22 3.36 1.88 2.91
CA GLY A 22 2.52 0.69 2.98
C GLY A 22 2.49 0.07 4.38
N ALA A 23 3.67 -0.03 5.03
CA ALA A 23 3.78 -0.52 6.39
C ALA A 23 3.04 0.38 7.40
N ALA A 24 3.21 1.70 7.30
CA ALA A 24 2.50 2.66 8.16
C ALA A 24 0.98 2.59 7.96
N LEU A 25 0.51 2.45 6.72
CA LEU A 25 -0.91 2.31 6.40
C LEU A 25 -1.50 1.01 6.95
N SER A 26 -0.78 -0.11 6.83
CA SER A 26 -1.20 -1.40 7.38
C SER A 26 -1.32 -1.34 8.91
N ALA A 27 -0.34 -0.74 9.58
CA ALA A 27 -0.37 -0.52 11.04
C ALA A 27 -1.58 0.35 11.45
N GLY A 28 -1.83 1.43 10.72
CA GLY A 28 -2.99 2.30 10.96
C GLY A 28 -4.32 1.58 10.78
N ASN A 29 -4.47 0.79 9.71
CA ASN A 29 -5.67 -0.01 9.47
C ASN A 29 -5.90 -1.05 10.57
N SER A 30 -4.85 -1.71 11.03
CA SER A 30 -4.92 -2.66 12.14
C SER A 30 -5.34 -1.98 13.44
N ALA A 31 -4.74 -0.83 13.78
CA ALA A 31 -5.08 -0.07 14.98
C ALA A 31 -6.53 0.43 14.96
N ALA A 32 -7.05 0.80 13.79
CA ALA A 32 -8.42 1.27 13.63
C ALA A 32 -9.48 0.16 13.67
N ALA A 33 -9.11 -1.12 13.50
CA ALA A 33 -10.06 -2.21 13.34
C ALA A 33 -11.00 -2.38 14.55
N ALA A 34 -10.44 -2.50 15.76
CA ALA A 34 -11.23 -2.67 16.98
C ALA A 34 -12.15 -1.47 17.29
N PRO A 35 -11.66 -0.20 17.34
CA PRO A 35 -12.52 0.93 17.70
C PRO A 35 -13.62 1.22 16.66
N THR A 36 -13.40 0.89 15.38
CA THR A 36 -14.40 1.14 14.32
C THR A 36 -15.45 0.03 14.20
N THR A 37 -15.12 -1.21 14.60
CA THR A 37 -16.08 -2.33 14.63
C THR A 37 -16.82 -2.43 15.96
N GLY A 38 -16.26 -1.88 17.04
CA GLY A 38 -16.83 -1.88 18.38
C GLY A 38 -17.68 -0.66 18.73
N VAL A 39 -18.29 0.01 17.74
CA VAL A 39 -19.13 1.19 17.98
C VAL A 39 -20.35 0.80 18.83
N LEU A 40 -20.53 1.48 19.96
CA LEU A 40 -21.67 1.26 20.85
C LEU A 40 -22.84 2.17 20.47
N PRO A 41 -24.10 1.70 20.62
CA PRO A 41 -25.27 2.56 20.45
C PRO A 41 -25.25 3.74 21.43
N PRO A 42 -25.54 4.98 20.97
CA PRO A 42 -25.57 6.15 21.85
C PRO A 42 -26.78 6.16 22.81
N ALA A 43 -27.84 5.42 22.48
CA ALA A 43 -29.02 5.22 23.32
C ALA A 43 -29.63 3.82 23.09
N ALA A 44 -30.62 3.46 23.92
CA ALA A 44 -31.23 2.13 23.92
C ALA A 44 -32.31 1.92 22.84
N ASP A 45 -32.62 2.94 22.05
CA ASP A 45 -33.60 2.85 20.97
C ASP A 45 -33.08 2.05 19.77
N GLU A 46 -34.02 1.54 18.99
CA GLU A 46 -33.74 0.67 17.84
C GLU A 46 -32.98 1.40 16.74
N VAL A 47 -33.13 2.72 16.60
CA VAL A 47 -32.41 3.52 15.59
C VAL A 47 -30.94 3.62 15.99
N SER A 48 -30.65 3.94 17.24
CA SER A 48 -29.28 3.94 17.81
C SER A 48 -28.59 2.59 17.66
N ALA A 49 -29.31 1.49 17.93
CA ALA A 49 -28.79 0.14 17.76
C ALA A 49 -28.47 -0.17 16.28
N LEU A 50 -29.39 0.15 15.37
CA LEU A 50 -29.21 -0.06 13.94
C LEU A 50 -28.02 0.73 13.39
N VAL A 51 -27.87 1.99 13.80
CA VAL A 51 -26.75 2.84 13.35
C VAL A 51 -25.41 2.27 13.81
N ALA A 52 -25.29 1.82 15.06
CA ALA A 52 -24.07 1.18 15.56
C ALA A 52 -23.71 -0.08 14.75
N VAL A 53 -24.69 -0.93 14.45
CA VAL A 53 -24.51 -2.12 13.60
C VAL A 53 -24.07 -1.74 12.19
N GLN A 54 -24.63 -0.67 11.61
CA GLN A 54 -24.27 -0.21 10.27
C GLN A 54 -22.82 0.30 10.21
N PHE A 55 -22.35 1.00 11.25
CA PHE A 55 -20.94 1.40 11.35
C PHE A 55 -20.02 0.18 11.45
N ALA A 56 -20.36 -0.80 12.29
CA ALA A 56 -19.56 -2.02 12.42
C ALA A 56 -19.48 -2.80 11.08
N ALA A 57 -20.60 -2.92 10.37
CA ALA A 57 -20.64 -3.57 9.05
C ALA A 57 -19.82 -2.81 7.99
N HIS A 58 -19.87 -1.48 8.01
CA HIS A 58 -19.05 -0.65 7.12
C HIS A 58 -17.56 -0.81 7.44
N ALA A 59 -17.18 -0.77 8.72
CA ALA A 59 -15.80 -0.97 9.17
C ALA A 59 -15.26 -2.35 8.75
N ALA A 60 -16.04 -3.42 8.90
CA ALA A 60 -15.66 -4.76 8.44
C ALA A 60 -15.43 -4.80 6.92
N THR A 61 -16.30 -4.13 6.15
CA THR A 61 -16.14 -4.01 4.69
C THR A 61 -14.88 -3.22 4.33
N TYR A 62 -14.64 -2.10 5.02
CA TYR A 62 -13.43 -1.30 4.85
C TYR A 62 -12.17 -2.13 5.09
N GLN A 63 -12.12 -2.94 6.16
CA GLN A 63 -10.97 -3.80 6.46
C GLN A 63 -10.73 -4.86 5.36
N ALA A 64 -11.79 -5.42 4.79
CA ALA A 64 -11.65 -6.36 3.68
C ALA A 64 -11.10 -5.68 2.41
N VAL A 65 -11.55 -4.45 2.12
CA VAL A 65 -11.07 -3.67 0.97
C VAL A 65 -9.63 -3.20 1.19
N SER A 66 -9.28 -2.74 2.39
CA SER A 66 -7.94 -2.26 2.73
C SER A 66 -6.91 -3.38 2.65
N ALA A 67 -7.26 -4.61 3.05
CA ALA A 67 -6.40 -5.78 2.88
C ALA A 67 -6.12 -6.10 1.39
N ARG A 68 -7.12 -5.96 0.51
CA ARG A 68 -6.92 -6.13 -0.95
C ARG A 68 -6.03 -5.02 -1.51
N ALA A 69 -6.25 -3.78 -1.09
CA ALA A 69 -5.43 -2.65 -1.50
C ALA A 69 -3.96 -2.82 -1.05
N ALA A 70 -3.71 -3.33 0.15
CA ALA A 70 -2.36 -3.65 0.63
C ALA A 70 -1.66 -4.66 -0.28
N GLY A 71 -2.34 -5.74 -0.68
CA GLY A 71 -1.77 -6.71 -1.61
C GLY A 71 -1.41 -6.13 -2.99
N ILE A 72 -2.23 -5.21 -3.51
CA ILE A 72 -1.93 -4.49 -4.78
C ILE A 72 -0.72 -3.56 -4.59
N HIS A 73 -0.66 -2.85 -3.46
CA HIS A 73 0.47 -1.98 -3.13
C HIS A 73 1.79 -2.75 -3.03
N ASP A 74 1.78 -3.91 -2.37
CA ASP A 74 2.97 -4.76 -2.25
C ASP A 74 3.47 -5.25 -3.62
N GLN A 75 2.55 -5.63 -4.51
CA GLN A 75 2.90 -5.99 -5.89
C GLN A 75 3.51 -4.83 -6.67
N LEU A 76 2.97 -3.62 -6.50
CA LEU A 76 3.52 -2.40 -7.11
C LEU A 76 4.94 -2.13 -6.62
N VAL A 77 5.16 -2.16 -5.30
CA VAL A 77 6.49 -1.93 -4.69
C VAL A 77 7.49 -2.98 -5.16
N ALA A 78 7.11 -4.26 -5.18
CA ALA A 78 7.97 -5.34 -5.65
C ALA A 78 8.34 -5.18 -7.13
N THR A 79 7.36 -4.82 -7.97
CA THR A 79 7.58 -4.58 -9.40
C THR A 79 8.52 -3.40 -9.63
N LEU A 80 8.37 -2.32 -8.84
CA LEU A 80 9.22 -1.14 -8.93
C LEU A 80 10.67 -1.45 -8.56
N ALA A 81 10.88 -2.22 -7.48
CA ALA A 81 12.21 -2.66 -7.07
C ALA A 81 12.86 -3.59 -8.11
N ALA A 82 12.10 -4.53 -8.68
CA ALA A 82 12.59 -5.43 -9.73
C ALA A 82 12.96 -4.66 -11.00
N SER A 83 12.18 -3.65 -11.37
CA SER A 83 12.44 -2.77 -12.52
C SER A 83 13.72 -1.96 -12.29
N ALA A 84 13.91 -1.40 -11.10
CA ALA A 84 15.14 -0.68 -10.73
C ALA A 84 16.39 -1.56 -10.92
N GLY A 85 16.35 -2.81 -10.42
CA GLY A 85 17.44 -3.77 -10.61
C GLY A 85 17.70 -4.12 -12.08
N SER A 86 16.64 -4.27 -12.88
CA SER A 86 16.74 -4.56 -14.31
C SER A 86 17.40 -3.42 -15.09
N TYR A 87 17.03 -2.17 -14.79
CA TYR A 87 17.66 -1.00 -15.39
C TYR A 87 19.12 -0.86 -14.98
N ALA A 88 19.45 -1.03 -13.68
CA ALA A 88 20.83 -0.98 -13.21
C ALA A 88 21.72 -2.04 -13.88
N ALA A 89 21.23 -3.27 -14.02
CA ALA A 89 21.97 -4.34 -14.70
C ALA A 89 22.20 -4.02 -16.18
N THR A 90 21.21 -3.42 -16.85
CA THR A 90 21.31 -3.03 -18.26
C THR A 90 22.34 -1.91 -18.45
N GLU A 91 22.34 -0.90 -17.58
CA GLU A 91 23.32 0.19 -17.64
C GLU A 91 24.75 -0.32 -17.39
N ALA A 92 24.94 -1.22 -16.43
CA ALA A 92 26.23 -1.85 -16.18
C ALA A 92 26.73 -2.67 -17.39
N ALA A 93 25.85 -3.44 -18.03
CA ALA A 93 26.20 -4.23 -19.21
C ALA A 93 26.59 -3.32 -20.41
N ASN A 94 25.84 -2.24 -20.63
CA ASN A 94 26.15 -1.27 -21.68
C ASN A 94 27.48 -0.56 -21.43
N ALA A 95 27.76 -0.17 -20.17
CA ALA A 95 29.03 0.44 -19.79
C ALA A 95 30.22 -0.51 -19.98
N ALA A 96 30.06 -1.81 -19.67
CA ALA A 96 31.09 -2.83 -19.88
C ALA A 96 31.37 -3.10 -21.38
N ALA A 97 30.34 -3.05 -22.24
CA ALA A 97 30.49 -3.25 -23.68
C ALA A 97 31.11 -2.05 -24.43
N ALA A 98 31.10 -0.87 -23.80
CA ALA A 98 31.69 0.36 -24.36
C ALA A 98 33.17 0.56 -23.99
N GLN A 99 33.72 -0.29 -23.12
CA GLN A 99 35.14 -0.34 -22.76
C GLN A 99 35.92 -1.23 -23.74
#